data_AF-A0A4R7EZV8-F1
#
_entry.id   AF-A0A4R7EZV8-F1
#
_cell.length_a   1.000
_cell.length_b   1.000
_cell.length_c   1.000
_cell.angle_alpha   90.00
_cell.angle_beta   90.00
_cell.angle_gamma   90.00
#
_symmetry.space_group_name_H-M   'P 1'
#
loop_
_entity.id
_entity.type
_entity.pdbx_description
1 polymer ?
#
loop_
_entity_poly.entity_id
_entity_poly.type
_entity_poly.pdbx_seq_one_letter_code
_entity_poly.pdbx_strand_id
1 'polypeptide(L)'
;MIKLPQTEEQLMEYIWELKEAFAKELMDKYPEPKPAQTTLATLLKRLADKGFITYKTFGNSRAYTPLINKEDYFSEQVSKMVENFFGNSALKFASFFTQKSNMTKSELEQLKKIVENQLKNQ
;
A
#
# COMPACT_ATOMS: atom_id res chain seq x y z
N MET A 1 -7.49 -11.78 -1.38
CA MET A 1 -6.33 -11.24 -2.12
C MET A 1 -5.00 -11.75 -1.54
N ILE A 2 -3.97 -11.90 -2.40
CA ILE A 2 -2.62 -12.41 -2.07
C ILE A 2 -1.78 -11.28 -1.45
N LYS A 3 -1.12 -11.53 -0.31
CA LYS A 3 -0.18 -10.58 0.31
C LYS A 3 1.05 -10.38 -0.60
N LEU A 4 1.41 -9.15 -0.89
CA LEU A 4 2.65 -8.86 -1.61
C LEU A 4 3.87 -9.08 -0.70
N PRO A 5 4.92 -9.78 -1.16
CA PRO A 5 6.24 -9.73 -0.56
C PRO A 5 6.75 -8.29 -0.50
N GLN A 6 7.62 -7.99 0.46
CA GLN A 6 8.15 -6.65 0.69
C GLN A 6 8.76 -6.01 -0.58
N THR A 7 9.43 -6.79 -1.42
CA THR A 7 10.01 -6.31 -2.68
C THR A 7 8.97 -5.94 -3.74
N GLU A 8 7.85 -6.65 -3.78
CA GLU A 8 6.72 -6.36 -4.67
C GLU A 8 5.90 -5.18 -4.14
N GLU A 9 5.74 -5.07 -2.81
CA GLU A 9 5.07 -3.95 -2.15
C GLU A 9 5.82 -2.64 -2.39
N GLN A 10 7.15 -2.63 -2.21
CA GLN A 10 7.99 -1.47 -2.52
C GLN A 10 7.86 -1.03 -3.98
N LEU A 11 7.82 -1.99 -4.91
CA LEU A 11 7.62 -1.67 -6.33
C LEU A 11 6.23 -1.06 -6.58
N MET A 12 5.20 -1.56 -5.92
CA MET A 12 3.85 -1.00 -6.00
C MET A 12 3.80 0.43 -5.44
N GLU A 13 4.55 0.74 -4.38
CA GLU A 13 4.66 2.11 -3.86
C GLU A 13 5.14 3.10 -4.93
N TYR A 14 6.17 2.73 -5.69
CA TYR A 14 6.66 3.56 -6.79
C TYR A 14 5.64 3.68 -7.94
N ILE A 15 4.95 2.59 -8.27
CA ILE A 15 3.92 2.60 -9.32
C ILE A 15 2.70 3.44 -8.91
N TRP A 16 2.28 3.39 -7.65
CA TRP A 16 1.20 4.23 -7.12
C TRP A 16 1.56 5.70 -7.09
N GLU A 17 2.81 6.03 -6.75
CA GLU A 17 3.31 7.41 -6.76
C GLU A 17 3.29 8.00 -8.18
N LEU A 18 3.77 7.23 -9.16
CA LEU A 18 3.89 7.67 -10.54
C LEU A 18 2.59 7.58 -11.34
N LYS A 19 1.62 6.75 -10.90
CA LYS A 19 0.34 6.39 -11.57
C LYS A 19 0.49 5.70 -12.93
N GLU A 20 1.48 6.10 -13.71
CA GLU A 20 1.95 5.44 -14.92
C GLU A 20 3.49 5.51 -14.90
N ALA A 21 4.15 4.38 -14.99
CA ALA A 21 5.60 4.30 -14.82
C ALA A 21 6.26 3.42 -15.87
N PHE A 22 7.33 3.89 -16.48
CA PHE A 22 8.21 3.08 -17.30
C PHE A 22 9.25 2.35 -16.43
N ALA A 23 9.74 1.20 -16.90
CA ALA A 23 10.76 0.44 -16.17
C ALA A 23 12.02 1.25 -15.83
N LYS A 24 12.38 2.26 -16.64
CA LYS A 24 13.49 3.17 -16.36
C LYS A 24 13.19 4.08 -15.17
N GLU A 25 12.01 4.70 -15.13
CA GLU A 25 11.59 5.59 -14.04
C GLU A 25 11.48 4.83 -12.72
N LEU A 26 10.98 3.59 -12.77
CA LEU A 26 10.95 2.71 -11.60
C LEU A 26 12.36 2.40 -11.11
N MET A 27 13.31 2.13 -12.01
CA MET A 27 14.72 1.88 -11.66
C MET A 27 15.38 3.11 -11.01
N ASP A 28 15.01 4.32 -11.44
CA ASP A 28 15.56 5.56 -10.89
C ASP A 28 15.04 5.90 -9.49
N LYS A 29 13.90 5.33 -9.09
CA LYS A 29 13.34 5.44 -7.74
C LYS A 29 14.01 4.52 -6.72
N TYR A 30 14.72 3.48 -7.15
CA TYR A 30 15.42 2.58 -6.22
C TYR A 30 16.67 3.26 -5.63
N PRO A 31 16.86 3.21 -4.29
CA PRO A 31 18.10 3.62 -3.67
C PRO A 31 19.25 2.66 -4.04
N GLU A 32 20.50 3.13 -3.92
CA GLU A 32 21.67 2.28 -4.15
C GLU A 32 21.86 1.28 -2.98
N PRO A 33 22.18 0.00 -3.25
CA PRO A 33 22.43 -0.58 -4.57
C PRO A 33 21.14 -0.89 -5.35
N LYS A 34 21.06 -0.40 -6.60
CA LYS A 34 19.90 -0.66 -7.47
C LYS A 34 19.75 -2.15 -7.80
N PRO A 35 18.51 -2.66 -7.90
CA PRO A 35 18.27 -4.02 -8.37
C PRO A 35 18.69 -4.16 -9.83
N ALA A 36 19.06 -5.38 -10.24
CA ALA A 36 19.27 -5.67 -11.65
C ALA A 36 17.98 -5.45 -12.47
N GLN A 37 18.11 -5.02 -13.73
CA GLN A 37 16.96 -4.84 -14.63
C GLN A 37 16.12 -6.12 -14.80
N THR A 38 16.77 -7.29 -14.80
CA THR A 38 16.10 -8.60 -14.86
C THR A 38 15.26 -8.87 -13.61
N THR A 39 15.72 -8.45 -12.44
CA THR A 39 14.96 -8.53 -11.17
C THR A 39 13.71 -7.67 -11.25
N LEU A 40 13.84 -6.40 -11.68
CA LEU A 40 12.70 -5.50 -11.85
C LEU A 40 11.69 -6.06 -12.85
N ALA A 41 12.15 -6.57 -14.00
CA ALA A 41 11.29 -7.20 -14.99
C ALA A 41 10.54 -8.44 -14.44
N THR A 42 11.20 -9.23 -13.60
CA THR A 42 10.59 -10.40 -12.95
C THR A 42 9.52 -9.98 -11.93
N LEU A 43 9.79 -8.94 -11.14
CA LEU A 43 8.82 -8.40 -10.18
C LEU A 43 7.60 -7.81 -10.89
N LEU A 44 7.81 -7.03 -11.95
CA LEU A 44 6.73 -6.48 -12.78
C LEU A 44 5.87 -7.57 -13.40
N LYS A 45 6.49 -8.64 -13.93
CA LYS A 45 5.77 -9.79 -14.44
C LYS A 45 4.92 -10.45 -13.35
N ARG A 46 5.48 -10.69 -12.16
CA ARG A 46 4.76 -11.30 -11.03
C ARG A 46 3.58 -10.45 -10.56
N LEU A 47 3.74 -9.12 -10.50
CA LEU A 47 2.66 -8.20 -10.15
C LEU A 47 1.55 -8.20 -11.21
N ALA A 48 1.91 -8.26 -12.48
CA ALA A 48 0.95 -8.36 -13.59
C ALA A 48 0.21 -9.70 -13.58
N ASP A 49 0.92 -10.82 -13.37
CA ASP A 49 0.33 -12.16 -13.27
C ASP A 49 -0.65 -12.27 -12.09
N LYS A 50 -0.38 -11.52 -11.00
CA LYS A 50 -1.28 -11.42 -9.83
C LYS A 50 -2.43 -10.41 -10.01
N GLY A 51 -2.46 -9.64 -11.11
CA GLY A 51 -3.50 -8.65 -11.40
C GLY A 51 -3.39 -7.34 -10.62
N PHE A 52 -2.22 -7.02 -10.05
CA PHE A 52 -2.02 -5.76 -9.33
C PHE A 52 -1.73 -4.59 -10.26
N ILE A 53 -1.10 -4.88 -11.41
CA ILE A 53 -0.73 -3.90 -12.41
C ILE A 53 -1.11 -4.40 -13.80
N THR A 54 -1.25 -3.48 -14.73
CA THR A 54 -1.31 -3.75 -16.17
C THR A 54 -0.21 -2.96 -16.86
N TYR A 55 0.02 -3.24 -18.14
CA TYR A 55 0.95 -2.45 -18.93
C TYR A 55 0.45 -2.23 -20.35
N LYS A 56 0.83 -1.08 -20.91
CA LYS A 56 0.69 -0.77 -22.33
C LYS A 56 2.06 -0.73 -22.98
N THR A 57 2.16 -1.29 -24.18
CA THR A 57 3.41 -1.31 -24.94
C THR A 57 3.46 -0.10 -25.86
N PHE A 58 4.52 0.70 -25.72
CA PHE A 58 4.81 1.88 -26.52
C PHE A 58 6.12 1.63 -27.28
N GLY A 59 6.02 1.04 -28.47
CA GLY A 59 7.18 0.61 -29.26
C GLY A 59 8.01 -0.42 -28.48
N ASN A 60 9.24 -0.04 -28.11
CA ASN A 60 10.17 -0.89 -27.35
C ASN A 60 10.04 -0.74 -25.82
N SER A 61 9.16 0.14 -25.34
CA SER A 61 8.99 0.44 -23.91
C SER A 61 7.64 -0.08 -23.41
N ARG A 62 7.55 -0.38 -22.12
CA ARG A 62 6.29 -0.72 -21.42
C ARG A 62 6.02 0.33 -20.36
N ALA A 63 4.81 0.90 -20.39
CA ALA A 63 4.28 1.75 -19.33
C ALA A 63 3.38 0.89 -18.43
N TYR A 64 3.69 0.83 -17.14
CA TYR A 64 2.97 0.05 -16.15
C TYR A 64 2.03 0.96 -15.37
N THR A 65 0.78 0.54 -15.18
CA THR A 65 -0.24 1.27 -14.42
C THR A 65 -0.84 0.37 -13.35
N PRO A 66 -1.12 0.89 -12.13
CA PRO A 66 -1.77 0.12 -11.09
C PRO A 66 -3.23 -0.19 -11.47
N LEU A 67 -3.67 -1.41 -11.21
CA LEU A 67 -5.08 -1.81 -11.33
C LEU A 67 -5.85 -1.67 -10.02
N ILE A 68 -5.12 -1.72 -8.89
CA ILE A 68 -5.67 -1.63 -7.54
C ILE A 68 -5.17 -0.33 -6.91
N ASN A 69 -6.04 0.39 -6.21
CA ASN A 69 -5.64 1.59 -5.49
C ASN A 69 -4.90 1.25 -4.19
N LYS A 70 -3.97 2.12 -3.79
CA LYS A 70 -3.22 1.96 -2.53
C LYS A 70 -4.15 1.84 -1.32
N GLU A 71 -5.20 2.66 -1.28
CA GLU A 71 -6.18 2.68 -0.20
C GLU A 71 -6.97 1.38 -0.09
N ASP A 72 -7.41 0.82 -1.22
CA ASP A 72 -8.14 -0.45 -1.27
C ASP A 72 -7.26 -1.61 -0.77
N TYR A 73 -6.03 -1.69 -1.28
CA TYR A 73 -5.06 -2.70 -0.84
C TYR A 73 -4.75 -2.60 0.66
N PHE A 74 -4.49 -1.38 1.14
CA PHE A 74 -4.16 -1.13 2.54
C PHE A 74 -5.35 -1.40 3.46
N SER A 75 -6.55 -0.99 3.07
CA SER A 75 -7.80 -1.23 3.80
C SER A 75 -8.06 -2.73 4.00
N GLU A 76 -7.93 -3.54 2.95
CA GLU A 76 -8.09 -4.99 3.06
C GLU A 76 -7.02 -5.61 3.98
N GLN A 77 -5.78 -5.12 3.89
CA GLN A 77 -4.68 -5.62 4.71
C GLN A 77 -4.85 -5.28 6.20
N VAL A 78 -5.27 -4.05 6.52
CA VAL A 78 -5.60 -3.63 7.89
C VAL A 78 -6.80 -4.41 8.40
N SER A 79 -7.85 -4.59 7.59
CA SER A 79 -9.04 -5.35 7.99
C SER A 79 -8.68 -6.79 8.38
N LYS A 80 -7.86 -7.48 7.59
CA LYS A 80 -7.36 -8.82 7.93
C LYS A 80 -6.46 -8.83 9.16
N MET A 81 -5.65 -7.79 9.38
CA MET A 81 -4.85 -7.66 10.60
C MET A 81 -5.77 -7.53 11.82
N VAL A 82 -6.80 -6.69 11.74
CA VAL A 82 -7.81 -6.53 12.81
C VAL A 82 -8.56 -7.82 13.05
N GLU A 83 -8.93 -8.55 11.99
CA GLU A 83 -9.55 -9.86 12.09
C GLU A 83 -8.65 -10.86 12.82
N ASN A 84 -7.42 -11.05 12.35
CA ASN A 84 -6.51 -12.07 12.83
C ASN A 84 -5.98 -11.82 14.26
N PHE A 85 -5.70 -10.57 14.61
CA PHE A 85 -5.07 -10.22 15.91
C PHE A 85 -6.06 -9.69 16.95
N PHE A 86 -7.19 -9.12 16.51
CA PHE A 86 -8.16 -8.48 17.40
C PHE A 86 -9.54 -9.13 17.34
N GLY A 87 -9.69 -10.27 16.64
CA GLY A 87 -10.94 -11.02 16.55
C GLY A 87 -12.04 -10.21 15.91
N ASN A 88 -11.70 -9.46 14.86
CA ASN A 88 -12.61 -8.56 14.13
C ASN A 88 -13.21 -7.43 15.00
N SER A 89 -12.57 -7.09 16.12
CA SER A 89 -13.02 -6.01 17.01
C SER A 89 -12.25 -4.72 16.78
N ALA A 90 -12.88 -3.79 16.05
CA ALA A 90 -12.34 -2.44 15.83
C ALA A 90 -12.08 -1.70 17.16
N LEU A 91 -12.91 -1.93 18.19
CA LEU A 91 -12.72 -1.35 19.53
C LEU A 91 -11.46 -1.84 20.23
N LYS A 92 -11.15 -3.15 20.14
CA LYS A 92 -9.91 -3.70 20.71
C LYS A 92 -8.70 -3.14 20.00
N PHE A 93 -8.76 -3.01 18.68
CA PHE A 93 -7.71 -2.36 17.89
C PHE A 93 -7.52 -0.89 18.33
N ALA A 94 -8.60 -0.10 18.42
CA ALA A 94 -8.53 1.30 18.85
C ALA A 94 -7.99 1.46 20.28
N SER A 95 -8.40 0.59 21.22
CA SER A 95 -7.90 0.58 22.60
C SER A 95 -6.42 0.22 22.64
N PHE A 96 -5.98 -0.76 21.86
CA PHE A 96 -4.56 -1.12 21.80
C PHE A 96 -3.74 0.01 21.18
N PHE A 97 -4.23 0.56 20.07
CA PHE A 97 -3.56 1.63 19.35
C PHE A 97 -3.34 2.85 20.26
N THR A 98 -4.39 3.35 20.91
CA THR A 98 -4.28 4.51 21.81
C THR A 98 -3.40 4.26 23.04
N GLN A 99 -3.38 3.04 23.58
CA GLN A 99 -2.55 2.70 24.76
C GLN A 99 -1.07 2.44 24.43
N LYS A 100 -0.75 1.95 23.22
CA LYS A 100 0.61 1.53 22.85
C LYS A 100 1.34 2.51 21.93
N SER A 101 0.64 3.38 21.22
CA SER A 101 1.25 4.33 20.26
C SER A 101 1.93 5.54 20.91
N ASN A 102 1.96 5.65 22.25
CA ASN A 102 2.51 6.80 22.97
C ASN A 102 2.01 8.15 22.41
N MET A 103 0.73 8.20 22.03
CA MET A 103 0.12 9.41 21.50
C MET A 103 0.17 10.56 22.50
N THR A 104 0.51 11.74 22.01
CA THR A 104 0.42 12.98 22.76
C THR A 104 -1.03 13.34 23.03
N LYS A 105 -1.27 14.19 24.04
CA LYS A 105 -2.61 14.70 24.34
C LYS A 105 -3.26 15.38 23.12
N SER A 106 -2.49 16.09 22.31
CA SER A 106 -2.95 16.74 21.08
C SER A 106 -3.47 15.73 20.04
N GLU A 107 -2.74 14.63 19.83
CA GLU A 107 -3.13 13.57 18.88
C GLU A 107 -4.40 12.84 19.36
N LEU A 108 -4.53 12.60 20.67
CA LEU A 108 -5.75 12.03 21.24
C LEU A 108 -6.97 12.96 21.08
N GLU A 109 -6.79 14.27 21.24
CA GLU A 109 -7.85 15.25 21.00
C GLU A 109 -8.24 15.32 19.51
N GLN A 110 -7.28 15.20 18.60
CA GLN A 110 -7.56 15.09 17.16
C GLN A 110 -8.33 13.81 16.85
N LEU A 111 -7.93 12.68 17.42
CA LEU A 111 -8.64 11.40 17.24
C LEU A 111 -10.08 11.49 17.75
N LYS A 112 -10.31 12.12 18.92
CA LYS A 112 -11.66 12.39 19.45
C LYS A 112 -12.51 13.16 18.45
N LYS A 113 -11.97 14.23 17.85
CA LYS A 113 -12.67 15.03 16.83
C LYS A 113 -13.02 14.22 15.58
N ILE A 114 -12.13 13.34 15.12
CA ILE A 114 -12.40 12.47 13.97
C ILE A 114 -13.60 11.57 14.26
N VAL A 115 -13.65 10.94 15.44
CA VAL A 115 -14.77 10.09 15.86
C VAL A 115 -16.06 10.89 16.01
N GLU A 116 -16.02 12.06 16.64
CA GLU A 116 -17.19 12.93 16.79
C GLU A 116 -17.75 13.39 15.44
N ASN A 117 -16.90 13.68 14.46
CA ASN A 117 -17.33 14.05 13.12
C ASN A 117 -17.97 12.88 12.37
N GLN A 118 -17.44 11.66 12.50
CA GLN A 118 -18.06 10.46 11.92
C GLN A 118 -19.44 10.18 12.54
N LEU A 119 -19.60 10.38 13.85
CA LEU A 119 -20.90 10.23 14.52
C LEU A 119 -21.95 11.25 14.07
N LYS A 120 -21.55 12.44 13.63
CA LYS A 120 -22.46 13.47 13.10
C LYS A 120 -22.87 13.24 11.64
N ASN A 121 -22.07 12.47 10.91
CA ASN A 121 -22.30 12.17 9.50
C ASN A 121 -23.05 10.84 9.29
N GLN A 122 -23.36 10.11 10.37
CA GLN A 122 -24.29 8.99 10.41
C GLN A 122 -25.69 9.47 10.80
#